data_AF-A0A7S3M9C5-F1
#
_entry.id   AF-A0A7S3M9C5-F1
#
_cell.length_a   1.000
_cell.length_b   1.000
_cell.length_c   1.000
_cell.angle_alpha   90.00
_cell.angle_beta   90.00
_cell.angle_gamma   90.00
#
_symmetry.space_group_name_H-M   'P 1'
#
loop_
_entity.id
_entity.type
_entity.pdbx_description
1 polymer ?
#
loop_
_entity_poly.entity_id
_entity_poly.type
_entity_poly.pdbx_seq_one_letter_code
_entity_poly.pdbx_strand_id
1 'polypeptide(L)'
;RFERQISGNSKGTLGSGAAVTSRIVKPKATGEILGDASEAALLRYCESIYPVDRIRKLYARSFDQPFNSTNKYALCVVDPPGNEAPGKQYIFLKGAPEVVV
;
A
#
# COMPACT_ATOMS: atom_id res chain seq x y z
N ARG A 1 19.36 -16.89 -3.93
CA ARG A 1 18.76 -17.94 -4.79
C ARG A 1 17.34 -18.20 -4.32
N PHE A 2 16.39 -17.36 -4.72
CA PHE A 2 14.97 -17.50 -4.39
C PHE A 2 14.18 -17.49 -5.70
N GLU A 3 14.14 -18.64 -6.34
CA GLU A 3 13.18 -18.93 -7.42
C GLU A 3 11.90 -19.45 -6.74
N ARG A 4 10.77 -18.79 -7.01
CA ARG A 4 9.47 -19.46 -6.97
C ARG A 4 8.72 -19.18 -8.26
N GLN A 5 8.89 -20.15 -9.14
CA GLN A 5 8.08 -20.51 -10.29
C GLN A 5 6.59 -20.51 -9.92
N ILE A 6 5.76 -19.78 -10.66
CA ILE A 6 4.31 -19.99 -10.69
C ILE A 6 3.91 -20.35 -12.12
N SER A 7 3.70 -21.66 -12.29
CA SER A 7 3.18 -22.33 -13.48
C SER A 7 1.72 -22.72 -13.21
N GLY A 8 0.86 -22.52 -14.21
CA GLY A 8 -0.25 -23.45 -14.45
C GLY A 8 -1.64 -23.07 -13.93
N ASN A 9 -2.46 -22.62 -14.88
CA ASN A 9 -3.91 -22.45 -14.89
C ASN A 9 -4.73 -23.66 -14.35
N SER A 10 -5.77 -23.44 -13.55
CA SER A 10 -7.02 -24.24 -13.56
C SER A 10 -8.14 -23.63 -12.70
N LYS A 11 -9.39 -23.78 -13.19
CA LYS A 11 -10.65 -23.26 -12.66
C LYS A 11 -10.99 -23.79 -11.26
N GLY A 12 -11.56 -22.96 -10.39
CA GLY A 12 -12.11 -23.40 -9.11
C GLY A 12 -12.81 -22.30 -8.30
N THR A 13 -14.13 -22.26 -8.43
CA THR A 13 -15.15 -22.01 -7.39
C THR A 13 -15.05 -20.79 -6.46
N LEU A 14 -16.10 -19.97 -6.54
CA LEU A 14 -16.54 -18.94 -5.59
C LEU A 14 -16.36 -19.38 -4.14
N GLY A 15 -15.35 -18.82 -3.46
CA GLY A 15 -15.20 -18.86 -2.03
C GLY A 15 -15.02 -17.44 -1.52
N SER A 16 -16.03 -16.95 -0.80
CA SER A 16 -16.03 -15.79 0.11
C SER A 16 -14.65 -15.12 0.27
N GLY A 17 -14.35 -14.17 -0.63
CA GLY A 17 -13.16 -13.34 -0.51
C GLY A 17 -13.32 -12.47 0.72
N ALA A 18 -12.61 -12.81 1.80
CA ALA A 18 -12.34 -11.86 2.86
C ALA A 18 -11.72 -10.64 2.19
N ALA A 19 -12.51 -9.56 2.09
CA ALA A 19 -12.04 -8.31 1.55
C ALA A 19 -10.79 -7.93 2.35
N VAL A 20 -9.62 -8.03 1.71
CA VAL A 20 -8.40 -7.38 2.18
C VAL A 20 -8.75 -5.90 2.18
N THR A 21 -9.26 -5.47 3.33
CA THR A 21 -9.73 -4.12 3.54
C THR A 21 -8.44 -3.33 3.70
N SER A 22 -7.82 -2.98 2.58
CA SER A 22 -6.74 -2.01 2.56
C SER A 22 -7.25 -0.82 3.37
N ARG A 23 -6.57 -0.49 4.47
CA ARG A 23 -6.96 0.63 5.33
C ARG A 23 -6.72 1.90 4.53
N ILE A 24 -7.69 2.26 3.69
CA ILE A 24 -7.70 3.54 3.00
C ILE A 24 -8.13 4.54 4.05
N VAL A 25 -7.16 5.27 4.58
CA VAL A 25 -7.40 6.41 5.47
C VAL A 25 -8.11 7.49 4.65
N LYS A 26 -9.44 7.52 4.72
CA LYS A 26 -10.25 8.57 4.10
C LYS A 26 -10.34 9.76 5.05
N PRO A 27 -10.11 10.99 4.57
CA PRO A 27 -10.47 12.16 5.36
C PRO A 27 -12.00 12.18 5.51
N LYS A 28 -12.50 12.21 6.75
CA LYS A 28 -13.92 12.39 7.04
C LYS A 28 -14.31 13.86 6.78
N ALA A 29 -15.58 14.12 6.46
CA ALA A 29 -16.12 15.46 6.21
C ALA A 29 -15.91 16.48 7.35
N THR A 30 -15.46 16.04 8.53
CA THR A 30 -15.08 16.85 9.69
C THR A 30 -13.57 17.10 9.81
N GLY A 31 -12.74 16.69 8.84
CA GLY A 31 -11.28 16.79 8.92
C GLY A 31 -10.63 15.76 9.86
N GLU A 32 -11.40 14.79 10.34
CA GLU A 32 -10.90 13.67 11.14
C GLU A 32 -10.24 12.64 10.22
N ILE A 33 -9.00 12.28 10.54
CA ILE A 33 -8.20 11.29 9.82
C ILE A 33 -8.19 10.01 10.64
N LEU A 34 -8.62 8.90 10.04
CA LEU A 34 -8.66 7.58 10.69
C LEU A 34 -7.29 6.91 10.60
N GLY A 35 -6.48 6.99 11.65
CA GLY A 35 -5.17 6.34 11.70
C GLY A 35 -4.40 6.70 12.96
N ASP A 36 -3.18 6.17 13.08
CA ASP A 36 -2.23 6.63 14.10
C ASP A 36 -1.89 8.13 13.88
N ALA A 37 -1.52 8.82 14.96
CA ALA A 37 -1.07 10.22 14.94
C ALA A 37 0.06 10.45 13.92
N SER A 38 1.00 9.51 13.82
CA SER A 38 2.11 9.58 12.85
C SER A 38 1.60 9.54 11.41
N GLU A 39 0.67 8.62 11.12
CA GLU A 39 0.07 8.47 9.79
C GLU A 39 -0.82 9.66 9.43
N ALA A 40 -1.54 10.19 10.41
CA ALA A 40 -2.35 11.39 10.23
C ALA A 40 -1.50 12.63 9.97
N ALA A 41 -0.38 12.81 10.67
CA ALA A 41 0.55 13.92 10.45
C ALA A 41 1.14 13.87 9.03
N LEU A 42 1.62 12.70 8.60
CA LEU A 42 2.13 12.52 7.23
C LEU A 42 1.04 12.77 6.18
N LEU A 43 -0.18 12.27 6.40
CA LEU A 43 -1.27 12.48 5.46
C LEU A 43 -1.63 13.97 5.31
N ARG A 44 -1.68 14.72 6.42
CA ARG A 44 -1.92 16.18 6.40
C ARG A 44 -0.82 16.91 5.65
N TYR A 45 0.44 16.54 5.89
CA TYR A 45 1.57 17.15 5.19
C TYR A 45 1.52 16.87 3.69
N CYS A 46 1.29 15.63 3.28
CA CYS A 46 1.15 15.29 1.86
C CYS A 46 -0.02 16.03 1.20
N GLU A 47 -1.18 16.10 1.87
CA GLU A 47 -2.36 16.81 1.35
C GLU A 47 -2.09 18.31 1.15
N SER A 48 -1.23 18.92 1.99
CA SER A 48 -0.84 20.33 1.85
C SER A 48 0.03 20.61 0.62
N ILE A 49 0.73 19.59 0.11
CA ILE A 49 1.61 19.69 -1.06
C ILE A 49 0.83 19.32 -2.33
N TYR A 50 0.07 18.23 -2.26
CA TYR A 50 -0.66 17.72 -3.41
C TYR A 50 -1.87 16.87 -2.99
N PRO A 51 -3.00 16.93 -3.71
CA PRO A 51 -4.19 16.15 -3.38
C PRO A 51 -3.91 14.64 -3.32
N VAL A 52 -3.96 14.06 -2.13
CA VAL A 52 -3.57 12.67 -1.89
C VAL A 52 -4.54 11.71 -2.60
N ASP A 53 -5.80 12.09 -2.73
CA ASP A 53 -6.81 11.31 -3.46
C ASP A 53 -6.46 11.12 -4.94
N ARG A 54 -5.77 12.09 -5.56
CA ARG A 54 -5.30 11.93 -6.95
C ARG A 54 -4.13 10.97 -7.03
N ILE A 55 -3.15 11.10 -6.12
CA ILE A 55 -1.98 10.20 -6.07
C ILE A 55 -2.43 8.76 -5.83
N ARG A 56 -3.32 8.53 -4.85
CA ARG A 56 -3.81 7.18 -4.53
C ARG A 56 -4.60 6.51 -5.65
N LYS A 57 -5.23 7.29 -6.54
CA LYS A 57 -5.89 6.77 -7.75
C LYS A 57 -4.89 6.43 -8.85
N LEU A 58 -3.83 7.22 -9.00
CA LEU A 58 -2.78 6.98 -9.99
C LEU A 58 -1.92 5.76 -9.63
N TYR A 59 -1.61 5.63 -8.35
CA TYR A 59 -0.72 4.60 -7.81
C TYR A 59 -1.53 3.54 -7.06
N ALA A 60 -2.14 2.62 -7.82
CA ALA A 60 -2.92 1.53 -7.25
C ALA A 60 -2.01 0.55 -6.50
N ARG A 61 -2.38 0.24 -5.25
CA ARG A 61 -1.65 -0.74 -4.42
C ARG A 61 -2.10 -2.15 -4.78
N SER A 62 -1.16 -2.99 -5.19
CA SER A 62 -1.39 -4.42 -5.46
C SER A 62 -1.15 -5.27 -4.21
N PHE A 63 -0.28 -4.81 -3.29
CA PHE A 63 -0.02 -5.48 -2.02
C PHE A 63 0.25 -4.48 -0.88
N ASP A 64 -0.13 -4.88 0.33
CA ASP A 64 -0.09 -4.09 1.57
C ASP A 64 0.31 -5.03 2.71
N GLN A 65 1.41 -4.69 3.40
CA GLN A 65 1.80 -5.28 4.67
C GLN A 65 1.79 -4.17 5.74
N PRO A 66 0.86 -4.22 6.71
CA PRO A 66 0.82 -3.24 7.79
C PRO A 66 2.04 -3.39 8.70
N PHE A 67 2.34 -2.32 9.44
CA PHE A 67 3.42 -2.33 10.41
C PHE A 67 3.20 -3.44 11.44
N ASN A 68 4.24 -4.22 11.71
CA ASN A 68 4.22 -5.23 12.74
C ASN A 68 5.49 -5.12 13.60
N SER A 69 5.38 -5.46 14.89
CA SER A 69 6.48 -5.31 15.86
C SER A 69 7.63 -6.30 15.65
N THR A 70 7.38 -7.41 14.97
CA THR A 70 8.39 -8.43 14.66
C THR A 70 9.35 -7.97 13.56
N ASN A 71 8.79 -7.49 12.45
CA ASN A 71 9.51 -7.05 11.26
C ASN A 71 9.88 -5.57 11.34
N LYS A 72 9.19 -4.77 12.17
CA LYS A 72 9.41 -3.34 12.39
C LYS A 72 9.34 -2.46 11.13
N TYR A 73 8.68 -2.92 10.08
CA TYR A 73 8.40 -2.15 8.88
C TYR A 73 6.98 -2.40 8.36
N ALA A 74 6.48 -1.42 7.62
CA ALA A 74 5.33 -1.54 6.74
C ALA A 74 5.81 -1.43 5.28
N LEU A 75 5.18 -2.20 4.40
CA LEU A 75 5.54 -2.25 2.98
C LEU A 75 4.28 -2.17 2.13
N CYS A 76 4.35 -1.51 0.98
CA CYS A 76 3.35 -1.65 -0.06
C CYS A 76 4.02 -1.84 -1.44
N VAL A 77 3.34 -2.63 -2.27
CA VAL A 77 3.68 -2.78 -3.69
C VAL A 77 2.64 -2.04 -4.50
N VAL A 78 3.12 -1.28 -5.47
CA VAL A 78 2.34 -0.36 -6.28
C VAL A 78 2.68 -0.60 -7.74
N ASP A 79 1.66 -0.66 -8.57
CA ASP A 79 1.86 -0.75 -10.01
C ASP A 79 2.17 0.66 -10.57
N PRO A 80 3.14 0.80 -11.48
CA PRO A 80 3.45 2.08 -12.11
C PRO A 80 2.21 2.66 -12.81
N PRO A 81 1.98 3.98 -12.73
CA PRO A 81 0.85 4.59 -13.39
C PRO A 81 0.99 4.46 -14.91
N GLY A 82 -0.09 4.07 -15.58
CA GLY A 82 -0.12 3.95 -17.04
C GLY A 82 0.74 2.81 -17.57
N ASN A 83 1.35 3.02 -18.74
CA ASN A 83 2.19 2.04 -19.43
C ASN A 83 3.69 2.41 -19.38
N GLU A 84 4.09 3.19 -18.36
CA GLU A 84 5.46 3.72 -18.24
C GLU A 84 6.49 2.60 -18.04
N ALA A 85 6.11 1.49 -17.41
CA ALA A 85 6.99 0.38 -17.16
C ALA A 85 6.23 -0.96 -17.09
N PRO A 86 5.76 -1.49 -18.23
CA PRO A 86 5.04 -2.76 -18.26
C PRO A 86 5.87 -3.88 -17.64
N GLY A 87 5.29 -4.61 -16.69
CA GLY A 87 5.94 -5.69 -15.97
C GLY A 87 6.88 -5.27 -14.83
N LYS A 88 6.98 -3.97 -14.50
CA LYS A 88 7.69 -3.50 -13.29
C LYS A 88 6.70 -3.15 -12.18
N GLN A 89 7.17 -3.20 -10.95
CA GLN A 89 6.44 -2.80 -9.75
C GLN A 89 7.30 -1.90 -8.88
N TYR A 90 6.67 -0.94 -8.21
CA TYR A 90 7.31 -0.11 -7.20
C TYR A 90 7.05 -0.68 -5.82
N ILE A 91 8.09 -0.72 -5.00
CA ILE A 91 8.00 -1.14 -3.61
C ILE A 91 8.32 0.08 -2.75
N PHE A 92 7.39 0.45 -1.88
CA PHE A 92 7.59 1.48 -0.87
C PHE A 92 7.66 0.83 0.50
N LEU A 93 8.60 1.30 1.32
CA LEU A 93 8.83 0.75 2.65
C LEU A 93 9.04 1.88 3.64
N LYS A 94 8.40 1.77 4.81
CA LYS A 94 8.61 2.65 5.97
C LYS A 94 8.86 1.77 7.19
N GLY A 95 9.72 2.18 8.11
CA GLY A 95 9.99 1.37 9.29
C GLY A 95 10.91 2.07 10.27
N ALA A 96 11.31 1.33 11.28
CA ALA A 96 12.27 1.81 12.26
C ALA A 96 13.62 2.06 11.59
N PRO A 97 14.31 3.17 11.91
CA PRO A 97 15.54 3.56 11.24
C PRO A 97 16.66 2.51 11.37
N GLU A 98 16.62 1.68 12.42
CA GLU A 98 17.60 0.60 12.60
C GLU A 98 17.35 -0.62 11.70
N VAL A 99 16.17 -0.73 11.09
CA VAL A 99 15.78 -1.85 10.20
C VAL A 99 15.77 -1.42 8.74
N VAL A 100 15.43 -0.16 8.47
CA VAL A 100 15.33 0.40 7.12
C VAL A 100 16.51 1.34 6.90
N VAL A 101 17.47 0.89 6.08
CA VAL A 101 18.72 1.61 5.75
C VAL A 101 18.78 1.86 4.25
#